data_AF-A0A820R4M8-F1
#
_entry.id   AF-A0A820R4M8-F1
#
_cell.length_a   1.000
_cell.length_b   1.000
_cell.length_c   1.000
_cell.angle_alpha   90.00
_cell.angle_beta   90.00
_cell.angle_gamma   90.00
#
_symmetry.space_group_name_H-M   'P 1'
#
loop_
_entity.id
_entity.type
_entity.pdbx_description
1 polymer ?
#
loop_
_entity_poly.entity_id
_entity_poly.type
_entity_poly.pdbx_seq_one_letter_code
_entity_poly.pdbx_strand_id
1 'polypeptide(L)'
;RSIWAFGPDINGPNILLDDTLSHEVNKTLLTSEPVKESIVQGFQWATREGPLCDEPIRNVKFKILDASIAQEPIHHGRGQLIPTARRVAYSSFLLATPRLMEPYNFVEVIAP
;
A
#
# COMPACT_ATOMS: atom_id res chain seq x y z
N ARG A 1 6.55 2.63 -16.26
CA ARG A 1 6.94 3.19 -14.95
C ARG A 1 5.94 2.67 -13.93
N SER A 2 6.36 1.83 -12.99
CA SER A 2 5.45 0.96 -12.21
C SER A 2 5.19 1.42 -10.78
N ILE A 3 5.94 2.41 -10.28
CA ILE A 3 5.72 2.96 -8.93
C ILE A 3 4.47 3.85 -8.96
N TRP A 4 3.54 3.57 -8.06
CA TRP A 4 2.28 4.31 -7.96
C TRP A 4 2.27 5.33 -6.83
N ALA A 5 2.78 4.95 -5.65
CA ALA A 5 2.78 5.83 -4.49
C ALA A 5 3.81 5.40 -3.44
N PHE A 6 4.13 6.34 -2.55
CA PHE A 6 4.75 6.07 -1.26
C PHE A 6 3.71 6.19 -0.14
N GLY A 7 3.94 5.49 0.97
CA GLY A 7 3.03 5.48 2.12
C GLY A 7 3.79 5.40 3.45
N PRO A 8 3.24 5.95 4.57
CA PRO A 8 1.87 6.45 4.72
C PRO A 8 1.61 7.86 4.16
N ASP A 9 2.66 8.66 3.98
CA ASP A 9 2.58 10.01 3.39
C ASP A 9 3.31 10.05 2.04
N ILE A 10 3.30 11.20 1.36
CA ILE A 10 3.90 11.39 0.02
C ILE A 10 5.39 10.97 -0.02
N ASN A 11 6.12 11.13 1.09
CA ASN A 11 7.52 10.72 1.26
C ASN A 11 7.66 9.61 2.32
N GLY A 12 6.73 8.66 2.32
CA GLY A 12 6.74 7.55 3.26
C GLY A 12 7.77 6.46 2.95
N PRO A 13 8.14 5.63 3.94
CA PRO A 13 9.16 4.58 3.81
C PRO A 13 8.65 3.30 3.11
N ASN A 14 7.41 3.28 2.62
CA ASN A 14 6.81 2.14 1.91
C ASN A 14 6.54 2.48 0.45
N ILE A 15 6.54 1.47 -0.41
CA ILE A 15 6.35 1.64 -1.86
C ILE A 15 5.17 0.77 -2.32
N LEU A 16 4.28 1.36 -3.12
CA LEU A 16 3.28 0.63 -3.90
C LEU A 16 3.71 0.56 -5.37
N LEU A 17 3.77 -0.66 -5.91
CA LEU A 17 4.21 -0.93 -7.27
C LEU A 17 3.20 -1.81 -8.03
N ASP A 18 3.01 -1.51 -9.31
CA ASP A 18 2.26 -2.31 -10.26
C ASP A 18 3.20 -3.27 -11.01
N ASP A 19 3.09 -4.55 -10.70
CA ASP A 19 3.86 -5.65 -11.30
C ASP A 19 2.93 -6.54 -12.16
N THR A 20 1.77 -6.02 -12.60
CA THR A 20 0.78 -6.76 -13.38
C THR A 20 1.22 -6.97 -14.83
N LEU A 21 0.91 -8.15 -15.38
CA LEU A 21 1.13 -8.45 -16.79
C LEU A 21 -0.02 -7.89 -17.64
N SER A 22 0.32 -7.22 -18.75
CA SER A 22 -0.66 -6.51 -19.59
C SER A 22 -1.70 -7.40 -20.28
N HIS A 23 -1.46 -8.71 -20.36
CA HIS A 23 -2.38 -9.68 -20.95
C HIS A 23 -3.30 -10.36 -19.93
N GLU A 24 -2.95 -10.28 -18.64
CA GLU A 24 -3.76 -10.85 -17.54
C GLU A 24 -4.76 -9.84 -17.01
N VAL A 25 -4.36 -8.55 -16.98
CA VAL A 25 -5.14 -7.48 -16.36
C VAL A 25 -5.53 -6.42 -17.37
N ASN A 26 -6.77 -5.93 -17.26
CA ASN A 26 -7.23 -4.76 -17.99
C ASN A 26 -6.53 -3.49 -17.46
N LYS A 27 -5.37 -3.16 -18.04
CA LYS A 27 -4.53 -2.02 -17.61
C LYS A 27 -5.19 -0.66 -17.78
N THR A 28 -6.11 -0.49 -18.72
CA THR A 28 -6.79 0.81 -18.91
C THR A 28 -7.73 1.11 -17.76
N LEU A 29 -8.45 0.10 -17.25
CA LEU A 29 -9.29 0.24 -16.06
C LEU A 29 -8.45 0.37 -14.79
N LEU A 30 -7.43 -0.48 -14.62
CA LEU A 30 -6.58 -0.47 -13.43
C LEU A 30 -5.82 0.85 -13.27
N THR A 31 -5.34 1.43 -14.38
CA THR A 31 -4.59 2.70 -14.38
C THR A 31 -5.52 3.91 -14.53
N SER A 32 -6.85 3.71 -14.55
CA SER A 32 -7.79 4.84 -14.57
C SER A 32 -7.65 5.62 -13.26
N GLU A 33 -7.67 6.95 -13.35
CA GLU A 33 -7.52 7.85 -12.19
C GLU A 33 -8.43 7.48 -11.00
N PRO A 34 -9.75 7.23 -11.13
CA PRO A 34 -10.59 6.95 -9.97
C PRO A 34 -10.21 5.64 -9.26
N VAL A 35 -9.80 4.61 -10.00
CA VAL A 35 -9.42 3.31 -9.45
C VAL A 35 -8.05 3.41 -8.78
N LYS A 36 -7.07 3.96 -9.51
CA LYS A 36 -5.70 4.12 -9.02
C LYS A 36 -5.66 4.98 -7.75
N GLU A 37 -6.36 6.12 -7.74
CA GLU A 37 -6.44 6.97 -6.55
C GLU A 37 -7.08 6.24 -5.36
N SER A 38 -8.12 5.45 -5.59
CA SER A 38 -8.78 4.69 -4.52
C SER A 38 -7.85 3.63 -3.92
N ILE A 39 -7.05 2.95 -4.75
CA ILE A 39 -6.06 1.97 -4.29
C ILE A 39 -4.95 2.67 -3.51
N VAL A 40 -4.43 3.80 -4.01
CA VAL A 40 -3.41 4.59 -3.33
C VAL A 40 -3.91 5.10 -1.98
N GLN A 41 -5.13 5.62 -1.89
CA GLN A 41 -5.74 6.06 -0.63
C GLN A 41 -5.88 4.91 0.37
N GLY A 42 -6.36 3.74 -0.08
CA GLY A 42 -6.45 2.55 0.77
C GLY A 42 -5.08 2.07 1.27
N PHE A 43 -4.06 2.12 0.41
CA PHE A 43 -2.67 1.78 0.74
C PHE A 43 -2.04 2.74 1.75
N GLN A 44 -2.20 4.05 1.56
CA GLN A 44 -1.69 5.07 2.49
C GLN A 44 -2.35 4.94 3.86
N TRP A 45 -3.67 4.70 3.89
CA TRP A 45 -4.37 4.44 5.14
C TRP A 45 -3.87 3.15 5.81
N ALA A 46 -3.75 2.05 5.06
CA ALA A 46 -3.23 0.80 5.59
C ALA A 46 -1.83 0.95 6.18
N THR A 47 -0.94 1.68 5.50
CA THR A 47 0.43 1.89 5.98
C THR A 47 0.54 2.87 7.14
N ARG A 48 -0.48 3.68 7.40
CA ARG A 48 -0.52 4.61 8.54
C ARG A 48 -0.94 3.92 9.83
N GLU A 49 -1.98 3.09 9.78
CA GLU A 49 -2.49 2.37 10.95
C GLU A 49 -1.79 1.01 11.12
N GLY A 50 -1.43 0.31 10.05
CA GLY A 50 -0.86 -1.04 10.18
C GLY A 50 -1.84 -2.06 10.81
N PRO A 51 -1.55 -3.38 10.74
CA PRO A 51 -2.47 -4.40 11.27
C PRO A 51 -2.05 -5.05 12.60
N LEU A 52 -0.86 -4.73 13.13
CA LEU A 52 -0.35 -5.39 14.34
C LEU A 52 -0.77 -4.67 15.63
N CYS A 53 -0.50 -3.37 15.70
CA CYS A 53 -0.62 -2.57 16.92
C CYS A 53 -1.20 -1.17 16.66
N ASP A 54 -1.90 -0.98 15.53
CA ASP A 54 -2.37 0.34 15.08
C ASP A 54 -1.22 1.38 14.93
N GLU A 55 -0.02 0.91 14.55
CA GLU A 55 1.18 1.71 14.28
C GLU A 55 1.62 1.69 12.80
N PRO A 56 2.32 2.75 12.33
CA PRO A 56 2.76 2.86 10.94
C PRO A 56 3.67 1.72 10.47
N ILE A 57 3.36 1.17 9.30
CA ILE A 57 4.21 0.20 8.61
C ILE A 57 5.47 0.92 8.10
N ARG A 58 6.64 0.25 8.17
CA ARG A 58 7.89 0.78 7.63
C ARG A 58 8.66 -0.26 6.82
N ASN A 59 9.36 0.22 5.79
CA ASN A 59 10.29 -0.55 4.96
C ASN A 59 9.63 -1.75 4.23
N VAL A 60 8.41 -1.56 3.72
CA VAL A 60 7.68 -2.60 2.97
C VAL A 60 7.42 -2.19 1.53
N LYS A 61 7.62 -3.16 0.62
CA LYS A 61 7.31 -3.03 -0.81
C LYS A 61 6.06 -3.85 -1.14
N PHE A 62 4.98 -3.15 -1.44
CA PHE A 62 3.73 -3.75 -1.91
C PHE A 62 3.73 -3.85 -3.43
N LYS A 63 3.38 -5.03 -3.93
CA LYS A 63 3.28 -5.31 -5.36
C LYS A 63 1.87 -5.75 -5.72
N ILE A 64 1.24 -5.07 -6.66
CA ILE A 64 0.00 -5.52 -7.28
C ILE A 64 0.39 -6.53 -8.36
N LEU A 65 -0.01 -7.78 -8.17
CA LEU A 65 0.27 -8.88 -9.09
C LEU A 65 -0.89 -9.12 -10.05
N ASP A 66 -2.12 -8.97 -9.56
CA ASP A 66 -3.35 -9.17 -10.32
C ASP A 66 -4.45 -8.22 -9.79
N ALA A 67 -5.40 -7.86 -10.64
CA ALA A 67 -6.56 -7.04 -10.30
C ALA A 67 -7.74 -7.29 -11.26
N SER A 68 -8.81 -7.89 -10.73
CA SER A 68 -10.10 -8.00 -11.42
C SER A 68 -11.03 -6.86 -11.04
N ILE A 69 -11.33 -5.95 -11.97
CA ILE A 69 -12.18 -4.78 -11.74
C ILE A 69 -13.41 -4.85 -12.66
N ALA A 70 -14.60 -4.59 -12.12
CA ALA A 70 -15.84 -4.53 -12.91
C ALA A 70 -15.77 -3.40 -13.94
N GLN A 71 -16.37 -3.56 -15.13
CA GLN A 71 -16.31 -2.52 -16.17
C GLN A 71 -17.13 -1.27 -15.84
N GLU A 72 -18.26 -1.45 -15.16
CA GLU A 72 -19.20 -0.37 -14.87
C GLU A 72 -18.79 0.40 -13.60
N PRO A 73 -18.69 1.74 -13.65
CA PRO A 73 -18.23 2.56 -12.52
C PRO A 73 -19.00 2.40 -11.22
N ILE A 74 -20.28 2.02 -11.29
CA ILE A 74 -21.15 1.81 -10.13
C ILE A 74 -20.68 0.64 -9.25
N HIS A 75 -19.93 -0.31 -9.83
CA HIS A 75 -19.47 -1.53 -9.17
C HIS A 75 -18.03 -1.44 -8.65
N HIS A 76 -17.34 -0.32 -8.86
CA HIS A 76 -15.99 -0.10 -8.35
C HIS A 76 -15.83 1.31 -7.74
N GLY A 77 -16.86 1.80 -7.07
CA GLY A 77 -16.83 3.10 -6.40
C GLY A 77 -15.78 3.16 -5.29
N ARG A 78 -15.39 4.39 -4.89
CA ARG A 78 -14.38 4.63 -3.84
C ARG A 78 -14.65 3.87 -2.54
N GLY A 79 -15.92 3.83 -2.11
CA GLY A 79 -16.36 3.13 -0.90
C GLY A 79 -16.20 1.60 -0.95
N GLN A 80 -16.04 1.02 -2.14
CA GLN A 80 -15.76 -0.40 -2.31
C GLN A 80 -14.26 -0.66 -2.45
N LEU A 81 -13.55 0.15 -3.24
CA LEU A 81 -12.13 -0.05 -3.52
C LEU A 81 -11.21 0.29 -2.34
N ILE A 82 -11.43 1.41 -1.64
CA ILE A 82 -10.56 1.85 -0.53
C ILE A 82 -10.48 0.80 0.59
N PRO A 83 -11.61 0.32 1.17
CA PRO A 83 -11.52 -0.69 2.21
C PRO A 83 -10.99 -2.03 1.69
N THR A 84 -11.25 -2.37 0.42
CA THR A 84 -10.72 -3.60 -0.19
C THR A 84 -9.19 -3.53 -0.31
N ALA A 85 -8.66 -2.43 -0.85
CA ALA A 85 -7.22 -2.19 -0.96
C ALA A 85 -6.53 -2.20 0.41
N ARG A 86 -7.16 -1.56 1.42
CA ARG A 86 -6.68 -1.59 2.80
C ARG A 86 -6.59 -3.02 3.35
N ARG A 87 -7.64 -3.82 3.18
CA ARG A 87 -7.67 -5.21 3.65
C ARG A 87 -6.64 -6.08 2.95
N VAL A 88 -6.43 -5.91 1.64
CA VAL A 88 -5.41 -6.63 0.87
C VAL A 88 -3.99 -6.26 1.35
N ALA A 89 -3.73 -4.98 1.64
CA ALA A 89 -2.45 -4.56 2.21
C ALA A 89 -2.19 -5.21 3.58
N TYR A 90 -3.20 -5.32 4.45
CA TYR A 90 -3.05 -6.03 5.72
C TYR A 90 -2.82 -7.53 5.54
N SER A 91 -3.62 -8.20 4.72
CA SER A 91 -3.46 -9.64 4.47
C SER A 91 -2.08 -9.98 3.91
N SER A 92 -1.61 -9.20 2.93
CA SER A 92 -0.29 -9.40 2.33
C SER A 92 0.85 -9.14 3.32
N PHE A 93 0.73 -8.13 4.18
CA PHE A 93 1.72 -7.85 5.21
C PHE A 93 1.78 -8.96 6.28
N LEU A 94 0.63 -9.46 6.74
CA LEU A 94 0.57 -10.53 7.73
C LEU A 94 1.12 -11.87 7.20
N LEU A 95 0.98 -12.14 5.90
CA LEU A 95 1.57 -13.32 5.25
C LEU A 95 3.10 -13.23 5.06
N ALA A 96 3.66 -12.03 5.00
CA ALA A 96 5.07 -11.83 4.66
C ALA A 96 6.06 -12.16 5.79
N THR A 97 5.61 -12.38 7.03
CA THR A 97 6.38 -12.44 8.30
C THR A 97 6.65 -11.07 8.94
N PRO A 98 5.60 -10.40 9.46
CA PRO A 98 5.72 -9.06 10.01
C PRO A 98 6.50 -9.03 11.33
N ARG A 99 7.17 -7.91 11.63
CA ARG A 99 7.97 -7.67 12.84
C ARG A 99 7.74 -6.26 13.37
N LEU A 100 7.90 -6.09 14.68
CA LEU A 100 7.91 -4.76 15.31
C LEU A 100 9.27 -4.10 15.12
N MET A 101 9.28 -2.77 15.03
CA MET A 101 10.50 -1.97 14.86
C MET A 101 10.62 -0.98 16.01
N GLU A 102 11.63 -1.16 16.84
CA GLU A 102 11.92 -0.26 17.96
C GLU A 102 12.71 0.97 17.48
N PRO A 103 12.38 2.20 17.95
CA PRO A 103 13.19 3.38 17.67
C PRO A 103 14.50 3.35 18.47
N TYR A 104 15.62 3.59 17.79
CA TYR A 104 16.93 3.72 18.42
C TYR A 104 17.36 5.19 18.46
N ASN A 105 17.82 5.64 19.62
CA ASN A 105 18.43 6.96 19.78
C ASN A 105 19.95 6.85 19.63
N PHE A 106 20.54 7.73 18.84
CA PHE A 106 21.99 7.90 18.78
C PHE A 106 22.43 8.77 19.95
N VAL A 107 23.36 8.26 20.77
CA VAL A 107 23.89 8.97 21.94
C VAL A 107 25.39 9.12 21.78
N GLU A 108 25.85 10.38 21.78
CA GLU A 108 27.27 10.72 21.81
C GLU A 108 27.64 11.13 23.23
N VAL A 109 28.61 10.42 23.82
CA VAL A 109 29.10 10.70 25.18
C VAL A 109 30.51 11.25 25.10
N ILE A 110 30.69 12.48 25.55
CA ILE A 110 32.01 13.08 25.75
C ILE A 110 32.34 12.96 27.24
N ALA A 111 33.34 12.15 27.55
CA ALA A 111 33.86 11.99 28.91
C ALA A 111 35.24 12.68 29.00
N PRO A 112 35.62 13.19 30.19
CA PRO A 112 36.92 13.83 30.42
C PRO A 112 38.10 12.87 30.22
#